data_AF-A0A2G6NL42-F1
#
_entry.id   AF-A0A2G6NL42-F1
#
_cell.length_a   1.000
_cell.length_b   1.000
_cell.length_c   1.000
_cell.angle_alpha   90.00
_cell.angle_beta   90.00
_cell.angle_gamma   90.00
#
_symmetry.space_group_name_H-M   'P 1'
#
loop_
_entity.id
_entity.type
_entity.pdbx_description
1 polymer ?
#
loop_
_entity_poly.entity_id
_entity_poly.type
_entity_poly.pdbx_seq_one_letter_code
_entity_poly.pdbx_strand_id
1 'polypeptide(L)'
;QAGGVLAFESMSKVDQNAAQNKVVYFMSIDKAKFRRPVVPGDKLVYQLDVLKHKGNIWVLGGKALVDEQVVAEAELKAMIVDK
;
A
#
# COMPACT_ATOMS: atom_id res chain seq x y z
N GLN A 1 -1.21 4.51 4.40
CA GLN A 1 -2.40 3.87 5.02
C GLN A 1 -3.05 2.85 4.09
N ALA A 2 -3.39 3.19 2.83
CA ALA A 2 -4.02 2.24 1.89
C ALA A 2 -3.26 0.90 1.68
N GLY A 3 -1.92 0.93 1.64
CA GLY A 3 -1.13 -0.30 1.49
C GLY A 3 -1.20 -1.26 2.69
N GLY A 4 -1.35 -0.73 3.90
CA GLY A 4 -1.58 -1.55 5.09
C GLY A 4 -2.95 -2.24 5.03
N VAL A 5 -3.98 -1.51 4.59
CA VAL A 5 -5.34 -2.06 4.45
C VAL A 5 -5.39 -3.14 3.37
N LEU A 6 -4.77 -2.93 2.21
CA LEU A 6 -4.74 -3.94 1.15
C LEU A 6 -4.00 -5.21 1.56
N ALA A 7 -2.86 -5.07 2.24
CA ALA A 7 -2.08 -6.20 2.74
C ALA A 7 -2.89 -7.00 3.79
N PHE A 8 -3.59 -6.29 4.68
CA PHE A 8 -4.46 -6.89 5.69
C PHE A 8 -5.66 -7.60 5.07
N GLU A 9 -6.38 -6.97 4.13
CA GLU A 9 -7.53 -7.57 3.44
C GLU A 9 -7.12 -8.81 2.63
N SER A 10 -5.95 -8.79 2.01
CA SER A 10 -5.39 -9.94 1.28
C SER A 10 -5.05 -11.11 2.21
N MET A 11 -4.75 -10.85 3.49
CA MET A 11 -4.53 -11.86 4.52
C MET A 11 -5.84 -12.29 5.22
N SER A 12 -6.79 -11.38 5.42
CA SER A 12 -8.04 -11.60 6.16
C SER A 12 -9.02 -12.54 5.45
N LYS A 13 -8.83 -12.84 4.16
CA LYS A 13 -9.50 -13.97 3.50
C LYS A 13 -9.12 -15.34 4.11
N VAL A 14 -8.13 -15.39 5.02
CA VAL A 14 -7.64 -16.62 5.65
C VAL A 14 -8.04 -16.73 7.13
N ASP A 15 -8.09 -15.64 7.92
CA ASP A 15 -8.61 -15.65 9.30
C ASP A 15 -8.66 -14.20 9.87
N GLN A 16 -9.81 -13.73 10.36
CA GLN A 16 -9.93 -12.38 10.94
C GLN A 16 -9.16 -12.22 12.27
N ASN A 17 -8.93 -13.32 13.01
CA ASN A 17 -8.13 -13.29 14.24
C ASN A 17 -6.64 -13.17 13.97
N ALA A 18 -6.16 -13.75 12.86
CA ALA A 18 -4.75 -13.69 12.49
C ALA A 18 -4.28 -12.27 12.19
N ALA A 19 -5.19 -11.41 11.73
CA ALA A 19 -4.86 -10.06 11.33
C ALA A 19 -4.68 -9.11 12.54
N GLN A 20 -5.41 -9.34 13.64
CA GLN A 20 -5.36 -8.51 14.86
C GLN A 20 -4.00 -8.56 15.59
N ASN A 21 -3.28 -9.67 15.41
CA ASN A 21 -1.94 -9.90 15.97
C ASN A 21 -0.81 -9.63 14.97
N LYS A 22 -1.07 -8.95 13.85
CA LYS A 22 -0.03 -8.62 12.85
C LYS A 22 0.21 -7.13 12.78
N VAL A 23 1.47 -6.73 12.63
CA VAL A 23 1.91 -5.34 12.43
C VAL A 23 2.60 -5.23 11.08
N VAL A 24 2.26 -4.18 10.33
CA VAL A 24 2.89 -3.86 9.05
C VAL A 24 3.98 -2.81 9.26
N TYR A 25 5.23 -3.21 9.05
CA TYR A 25 6.38 -2.32 9.06
C TYR A 25 6.69 -1.84 7.64
N PHE A 26 6.72 -0.52 7.47
CA PHE A 26 7.13 0.08 6.22
C PHE A 26 8.66 0.06 6.10
N MET A 27 9.20 -0.58 5.06
CA MET A 27 10.64 -0.78 4.91
C MET A 27 11.29 0.27 4.01
N SER A 28 10.78 0.45 2.80
CA SER A 28 11.41 1.32 1.80
C SER A 28 10.41 1.85 0.77
N ILE A 29 10.73 3.01 0.19
CA ILE A 29 10.06 3.57 -0.99
C ILE A 29 11.08 3.61 -2.11
N ASP A 30 10.70 3.15 -3.31
CA ASP A 30 11.51 3.28 -4.51
C ASP A 30 10.67 3.87 -5.66
N LYS A 31 11.33 4.46 -6.66
CA LYS A 31 10.73 5.03 -7.88
C LYS A 31 9.56 5.99 -7.62
N ALA A 32 9.59 6.70 -6.50
CA ALA A 32 8.57 7.68 -6.17
C ALA A 32 8.62 8.85 -7.16
N LYS A 33 7.49 9.17 -7.79
CA LYS A 33 7.33 10.36 -8.62
C LYS A 33 6.09 11.13 -8.23
N PHE A 34 6.22 12.44 -8.16
CA PHE A 34 5.14 13.39 -7.88
C PHE A 34 4.93 14.24 -9.13
N ARG A 35 3.73 14.12 -9.74
CA ARG A 35 3.42 14.71 -11.04
C ARG A 35 2.67 16.03 -10.91
N ARG A 36 1.77 16.15 -9.91
CA ARG A 36 0.98 17.34 -9.62
C ARG A 36 0.75 17.46 -8.10
N PRO A 37 0.77 18.67 -7.51
CA PRO A 37 0.35 18.86 -6.12
C PRO A 37 -1.12 18.52 -5.93
N VAL A 38 -1.43 17.82 -4.83
CA VAL A 38 -2.79 17.54 -4.36
C VAL A 38 -3.20 18.63 -3.38
N VAL A 39 -4.40 19.18 -3.52
CA VAL A 39 -4.89 20.33 -2.75
C VAL A 39 -6.17 20.00 -1.98
N PRO A 40 -6.56 20.78 -0.96
CA PRO A 40 -7.84 20.60 -0.28
C PRO A 40 -9.01 20.61 -1.27
N GLY A 41 -9.90 19.62 -1.15
CA GLY A 41 -10.99 19.38 -2.10
C GLY A 41 -10.73 18.21 -3.05
N ASP A 42 -9.47 17.84 -3.28
CA ASP A 42 -9.13 16.68 -4.11
C ASP A 42 -9.52 15.37 -3.41
N LYS A 43 -10.18 14.47 -4.15
CA LYS A 43 -10.37 13.07 -3.72
C LYS A 43 -9.18 12.24 -4.21
N LEU A 44 -8.28 11.91 -3.29
CA LEU A 44 -7.14 11.05 -3.58
C LEU A 44 -7.55 9.57 -3.59
N VAL A 45 -7.43 8.93 -4.75
CA VAL A 45 -7.70 7.49 -4.94
C VAL A 45 -6.37 6.75 -5.00
N TYR A 46 -6.17 5.78 -4.11
CA TYR A 46 -5.00 4.91 -4.14
C TYR A 46 -5.32 3.61 -4.88
N GLN A 47 -4.56 3.32 -5.93
CA GLN A 47 -4.55 2.03 -6.62
C GLN A 47 -3.24 1.34 -6.29
N LEU A 48 -3.32 0.11 -5.81
CA LEU A 48 -2.18 -0.66 -5.33
C LEU A 48 -2.25 -2.06 -5.92
N ASP A 49 -1.12 -2.52 -6.45
CA ASP A 49 -0.95 -3.86 -7.01
C ASP A 49 0.18 -4.58 -6.25
N VAL A 50 -0.01 -5.86 -5.96
CA VAL A 50 1.05 -6.70 -5.38
C VAL A 50 2.00 -7.10 -6.51
N LEU A 51 3.22 -6.54 -6.49
CA LEU A 51 4.25 -6.87 -7.48
C LEU A 51 5.01 -8.14 -7.09
N LYS A 52 5.25 -8.32 -5.78
CA LYS A 52 5.97 -9.49 -5.25
C LYS A 52 5.59 -9.75 -3.80
N HIS A 53 5.50 -11.03 -3.45
CA HIS A 53 5.33 -11.49 -2.08
C HIS A 53 6.32 -12.63 -1.80
N LYS A 54 7.13 -12.50 -0.75
CA LYS A 54 8.08 -13.54 -0.32
C LYS A 54 8.16 -13.58 1.21
N GLY A 55 7.65 -14.65 1.80
CA GLY A 55 7.62 -14.82 3.26
C GLY A 55 6.75 -13.73 3.88
N ASN A 56 7.33 -12.90 4.73
CA ASN A 56 6.65 -11.74 5.32
C ASN A 56 6.85 -10.43 4.56
N ILE A 57 7.64 -10.42 3.48
CA ILE A 57 7.96 -9.21 2.71
C ILE A 57 7.00 -9.07 1.52
N TRP A 58 6.42 -7.88 1.42
CA TRP A 58 5.52 -7.45 0.37
C TRP A 58 6.15 -6.29 -0.41
N VAL A 59 6.09 -6.37 -1.74
CA VAL A 59 6.43 -5.29 -2.65
C VAL A 59 5.17 -4.91 -3.41
N LEU A 60 4.77 -3.65 -3.26
CA LEU A 60 3.53 -3.09 -3.79
C LEU A 60 3.87 -1.99 -4.79
N GLY A 61 3.28 -2.05 -5.98
CA GLY A 61 3.26 -0.94 -6.92
C GLY A 61 2.06 -0.07 -6.61
N GLY A 62 2.25 1.24 -6.52
CA GLY A 62 1.19 2.17 -6.16
C GLY A 62 1.08 3.35 -7.07
N LYS A 63 -0.17 3.72 -7.38
CA LYS A 63 -0.56 4.96 -8.04
C LYS A 63 -1.55 5.69 -7.15
N ALA A 64 -1.40 6.99 -7.06
CA ALA A 64 -2.38 7.89 -6.47
C ALA A 64 -2.98 8.72 -7.60
N LEU A 65 -4.31 8.82 -7.63
CA LEU A 65 -5.05 9.51 -8.67
C LEU A 65 -5.97 10.57 -8.07
N VAL A 66 -6.17 11.66 -8.80
CA VAL A 66 -7.23 12.65 -8.58
C VAL A 66 -7.92 12.86 -9.91
N ASP A 67 -9.24 12.74 -9.95
CA ASP A 67 -10.04 12.82 -11.19
C ASP A 67 -9.48 11.94 -12.32
N GLU A 68 -9.16 10.68 -11.97
CA GLU A 68 -8.59 9.66 -12.87
C GLU A 68 -7.17 9.97 -13.43
N GLN A 69 -6.57 11.10 -13.04
CA GLN A 69 -5.20 11.44 -13.41
C GLN A 69 -4.21 11.01 -12.34
N VAL A 70 -3.12 10.35 -12.74
CA VAL A 70 -2.06 9.95 -11.82
C VAL A 70 -1.32 11.20 -11.31
N VAL A 71 -1.44 11.47 -10.01
CA VAL A 71 -0.76 12.56 -9.31
C VAL A 71 0.53 12.11 -8.63
N ALA A 72 0.61 10.84 -8.23
CA ALA A 72 1.84 10.24 -7.71
C ALA A 72 1.93 8.74 -8.02
N GLU A 73 3.14 8.20 -8.07
CA GLU A 73 3.41 6.77 -8.20
C GLU A 73 4.61 6.38 -7.34
N ALA A 74 4.66 5.14 -6.85
CA ALA A 74 5.78 4.61 -6.08
C ALA A 74 5.78 3.07 -6.04
N GLU A 75 6.93 2.48 -5.77
CA GLU A 75 7.08 1.09 -5.33
C GLU A 75 7.33 1.09 -3.81
N LEU A 76 6.51 0.36 -3.07
CA LEU A 76 6.49 0.34 -1.61
C LEU A 76 6.89 -1.06 -1.13
N LYS A 77 7.84 -1.15 -0.21
CA LYS A 77 8.16 -2.41 0.46
C LYS A 77 7.68 -2.38 1.89
N ALA A 78 6.98 -3.41 2.30
CA ALA A 78 6.50 -3.60 3.66
C ALA A 78 6.80 -5.01 4.15
N MET A 79 6.83 -5.17 5.46
CA MET A 79 7.02 -6.45 6.15
C MET A 79 5.90 -6.63 7.15
N ILE A 80 5.31 -7.82 7.19
CA ILE A 80 4.24 -8.16 8.13
C ILE A 80 4.80 -9.08 9.21
N VAL A 81 4.76 -8.66 10.47
CA VAL A 81 5.27 -9.45 11.60
C VAL A 81 4.17 -9.68 12.61
N ASP A 82 4.33 -10.74 13.41
CA ASP A 82 3.52 -10.93 14.59
C ASP A 82 3.85 -9.87 15.65
N LYS A 83 2.81 -9.44 16.35
CA LYS A 83 2.82 -8.41 17.37
C LYS A 83 3.44 -8.90 18.67
#